data_AF-A0A484ZQ01-F1
#
_entry.id   AF-A0A484ZQ01-F1
#
_cell.length_a   1.000
_cell.length_b   1.000
_cell.length_c   1.000
_cell.angle_alpha   90.00
_cell.angle_beta   90.00
_cell.angle_gamma   90.00
#
_symmetry.space_group_name_H-M   'P 1'
#
loop_
_entity.id
_entity.type
_entity.pdbx_description
1 polymer ?
#
loop_
_entity_poly.entity_id
_entity_poly.type
_entity_poly.pdbx_seq_one_letter_code
_entity_poly.pdbx_strand_id
1 'polypeptide(L)'
;MGGAFSLYGLARKFINFDIITALTVETLWLFPVAIGLMIWLPANHASALTDADITTKIYYALTAPVTLLPLLFFAAAIKRTTLTIVGLSQYIEPTLQFILAIFLFGEAFDSVKGVSFSLIWIGLLFCMWGLFHGWINQRKKLNHSVKYVQNE
;
A
#
# COMPACT_ATOMS: atom_id res chain seq x y z
N MET A 1 -1.25 4.95 11.33
CA MET A 1 -1.25 4.11 10.11
C MET A 1 0.15 3.63 9.70
N GLY A 2 1.14 4.50 9.48
CA GLY A 2 2.47 4.09 8.95
C GLY A 2 3.24 3.03 9.75
N GLY A 3 3.19 3.06 11.09
CA GLY A 3 3.85 2.06 11.93
C GLY A 3 3.26 0.65 11.77
N ALA A 4 1.94 0.53 11.78
CA ALA A 4 1.23 -0.74 11.58
C ALA A 4 1.50 -1.30 10.18
N PHE A 5 1.50 -0.46 9.15
CA PHE A 5 1.77 -0.88 7.77
C PHE A 5 3.23 -1.32 7.56
N SER A 6 4.17 -0.66 8.24
CA SER A 6 5.59 -1.06 8.21
C SER A 6 5.81 -2.41 8.89
N LEU A 7 5.17 -2.65 10.03
CA LEU A 7 5.19 -3.95 10.71
C LEU A 7 4.52 -5.04 9.87
N TYR A 8 3.38 -4.73 9.24
CA TYR A 8 2.71 -5.63 8.31
C TYR A 8 3.63 -6.04 7.15
N GLY A 9 4.24 -5.07 6.48
CA GLY A 9 5.16 -5.33 5.37
C GLY A 9 6.41 -6.11 5.80
N LEU A 10 6.92 -5.85 7.00
CA LEU A 10 8.03 -6.59 7.60
C LEU A 10 7.63 -8.05 7.86
N ALA A 11 6.52 -8.28 8.56
CA ALA A 11 6.00 -9.61 8.83
C ALA A 11 5.79 -10.40 7.54
N ARG A 12 5.19 -9.76 6.53
CA ARG A 12 4.95 -10.35 5.20
C ARG A 12 6.23 -10.75 4.46
N LYS A 13 7.32 -10.04 4.69
CA LYS A 13 8.62 -10.36 4.09
C LYS A 13 9.26 -11.62 4.69
N PHE A 14 8.95 -11.94 5.95
CA PHE A 14 9.50 -13.12 6.65
C PHE A 14 8.59 -14.36 6.60
N ILE A 15 7.31 -14.19 6.25
CA ILE A 15 6.34 -15.29 6.17
C ILE A 15 6.49 -16.05 4.83
N ASN A 16 6.69 -17.37 4.90
CA ASN A 16 6.88 -18.25 3.74
C ASN A 16 5.58 -18.81 3.14
N PHE A 17 4.41 -18.35 3.58
CA PHE A 17 3.13 -18.80 3.03
C PHE A 17 2.88 -18.26 1.62
N ASP A 18 2.06 -18.99 0.85
CA ASP A 18 1.50 -18.47 -0.38
C ASP A 18 0.65 -17.21 -0.11
N ILE A 19 0.62 -16.30 -1.08
CA ILE A 19 0.00 -14.98 -0.92
C ILE A 19 -1.50 -15.13 -0.63
N ILE A 20 -2.17 -16.04 -1.34
CA ILE A 20 -3.62 -16.26 -1.20
C ILE A 20 -3.90 -16.86 0.18
N THR A 21 -3.14 -17.88 0.59
CA THR A 21 -3.29 -18.51 1.91
C THR A 21 -3.12 -17.49 3.05
N ALA A 22 -2.09 -16.65 2.97
CA ALA A 22 -1.84 -15.64 4.00
C ALA A 22 -2.96 -14.60 4.09
N LEU A 23 -3.49 -14.12 2.96
CA LEU A 23 -4.64 -13.20 2.95
C LEU A 23 -5.92 -13.83 3.48
N THR A 24 -6.18 -15.09 3.13
CA THR A 24 -7.34 -15.83 3.64
C THR A 24 -7.28 -15.97 5.15
N VAL A 25 -6.12 -16.31 5.71
CA VAL A 25 -5.95 -16.43 7.17
C VAL A 25 -6.16 -15.09 7.87
N GLU A 26 -5.64 -13.99 7.32
CA GLU A 26 -5.87 -12.65 7.87
C GLU A 26 -7.35 -12.24 7.82
N THR A 27 -8.02 -12.57 6.72
CA THR A 27 -9.45 -12.28 6.56
C THR A 27 -10.29 -13.12 7.51
N LEU A 28 -9.97 -14.42 7.67
CA LEU A 28 -10.62 -15.31 8.63
C LEU A 28 -10.43 -14.84 10.08
N TRP A 29 -9.27 -14.27 10.40
CA TRP A 29 -9.01 -13.70 11.71
C TRP A 29 -9.90 -12.48 12.01
N LEU A 30 -10.17 -11.65 11.01
CA LEU A 30 -11.05 -10.48 11.13
C LEU A 30 -12.55 -10.82 11.01
N PHE A 31 -12.87 -11.97 10.42
CA PHE A 31 -14.23 -12.44 10.20
C PHE A 31 -15.14 -12.45 11.45
N PRO A 32 -14.73 -12.96 12.63
CA PRO A 32 -15.59 -12.92 13.82
C PRO A 32 -15.92 -11.50 14.28
N VAL A 33 -14.96 -10.56 14.14
CA VAL A 33 -15.19 -9.14 14.45
C VAL A 33 -16.20 -8.55 13.46
N ALA A 34 -16.08 -8.87 12.18
CA ALA A 34 -17.00 -8.43 11.15
C ALA A 34 -18.44 -8.93 11.40
N ILE A 35 -18.61 -10.20 11.77
CA ILE A 35 -19.92 -10.75 12.17
C ILE A 35 -20.47 -10.04 13.40
N GLY A 36 -19.64 -9.82 14.43
CA GLY A 36 -20.05 -9.11 15.63
C GLY A 36 -20.60 -7.71 15.33
N LEU A 37 -19.91 -6.96 14.46
CA LEU A 37 -20.38 -5.65 14.01
C LEU A 37 -21.65 -5.75 13.15
N MET A 38 -21.77 -6.74 12.27
CA MET A 38 -22.98 -6.94 11.47
C MET A 38 -24.23 -7.24 12.31
N ILE A 39 -24.09 -7.85 13.48
CA ILE A 39 -25.19 -8.09 14.40
C ILE A 39 -25.46 -6.86 15.28
N TRP A 40 -24.40 -6.20 15.76
CA TRP A 40 -24.50 -5.08 16.70
C TRP A 40 -25.01 -3.79 16.05
N LEU A 41 -24.58 -3.44 14.83
CA LEU A 41 -25.00 -2.19 14.16
C LEU A 41 -26.52 -2.11 13.92
N PRO A 42 -27.19 -3.15 13.39
CA PRO A 42 -28.64 -3.13 13.21
C PRO A 42 -29.39 -3.04 14.54
N ALA A 43 -28.89 -3.69 15.60
CA ALA A 43 -29.51 -3.65 16.93
C ALA A 43 -29.52 -2.25 17.55
N ASN A 44 -28.62 -1.36 17.12
CA ASN A 44 -28.53 0.03 17.59
C ASN A 44 -29.10 1.05 16.60
N HIS A 45 -29.85 0.60 15.57
CA HIS A 45 -30.35 1.46 14.49
C HIS A 45 -29.26 2.29 13.78
N ALA A 46 -28.01 1.84 13.82
CA ALA A 46 -26.84 2.52 13.24
C ALA A 46 -26.34 1.84 11.96
N SER A 47 -27.08 0.85 11.45
CA SER A 47 -26.69 0.10 10.26
C SER A 47 -27.03 0.86 8.98
N ALA A 48 -26.00 1.29 8.26
CA ALA A 48 -26.16 1.86 6.92
C ALA A 48 -26.64 0.84 5.87
N LEU A 49 -26.60 -0.46 6.16
CA LEU A 49 -26.92 -1.51 5.20
C LEU A 49 -28.40 -1.92 5.19
N THR A 50 -29.09 -1.76 6.33
CA THR A 50 -30.45 -2.27 6.52
C THR A 50 -31.46 -1.48 5.68
N ASP A 51 -31.34 -0.16 5.72
CA ASP A 51 -32.24 0.78 5.01
C ASP A 51 -31.66 1.25 3.66
N ALA A 52 -30.51 0.71 3.25
CA ALA A 52 -29.87 1.08 1.99
C ALA A 52 -30.62 0.55 0.76
N ASP A 53 -30.66 1.39 -0.29
CA ASP A 53 -31.09 1.01 -1.63
C ASP A 53 -30.20 -0.09 -2.24
N ILE A 54 -30.73 -0.81 -3.23
CA ILE A 54 -30.02 -1.88 -3.94
C ILE A 54 -28.69 -1.41 -4.52
N THR A 55 -28.64 -0.17 -5.01
CA THR A 55 -27.43 0.44 -5.58
C THR A 55 -26.32 0.56 -4.54
N THR A 56 -26.66 1.05 -3.35
CA THR A 56 -25.72 1.20 -2.23
C THR A 56 -25.23 -0.17 -1.74
N LYS A 57 -26.10 -1.18 -1.71
CA LYS A 57 -25.74 -2.56 -1.37
C LYS A 57 -24.73 -3.15 -2.38
N ILE A 58 -24.91 -2.86 -3.67
CA ILE A 58 -23.95 -3.24 -4.72
C ILE A 58 -22.60 -2.54 -4.49
N TYR A 59 -22.59 -1.24 -4.20
CA TYR A 59 -21.34 -0.53 -3.90
C TYR A 59 -20.61 -1.12 -2.69
N TYR A 60 -21.31 -1.46 -1.62
CA TYR A 60 -20.71 -2.14 -0.47
C TYR A 60 -20.10 -3.49 -0.87
N ALA A 61 -20.79 -4.30 -1.69
CA ALA A 61 -20.24 -5.57 -2.18
C ALA A 61 -18.97 -5.37 -3.03
N LEU A 62 -18.90 -4.27 -3.81
CA LEU A 62 -17.73 -3.94 -4.64
C LEU A 62 -16.52 -3.43 -3.83
N THR A 63 -16.68 -3.01 -2.58
CA THR A 63 -15.54 -2.59 -1.75
C THR A 63 -14.53 -3.72 -1.52
N ALA A 64 -15.00 -4.97 -1.42
CA ALA A 64 -14.14 -6.14 -1.20
C ALA A 64 -13.16 -6.39 -2.37
N PRO A 65 -13.59 -6.55 -3.64
CA PRO A 65 -12.64 -6.72 -4.74
C PRO A 65 -11.73 -5.49 -4.94
N VAL A 66 -12.26 -4.29 -4.76
CA VAL A 66 -11.49 -3.04 -4.90
C VAL A 66 -10.36 -2.93 -3.87
N THR A 67 -10.53 -3.50 -2.68
CA THR A 67 -9.49 -3.51 -1.62
C THR A 67 -8.56 -4.72 -1.70
N LEU A 68 -9.08 -5.90 -2.08
CA LEU A 68 -8.31 -7.13 -2.21
C LEU A 68 -7.30 -7.08 -3.35
N LEU A 69 -7.67 -6.50 -4.50
CA LEU A 69 -6.80 -6.42 -5.67
C LEU A 69 -5.47 -5.67 -5.40
N PRO A 70 -5.48 -4.43 -4.88
CA PRO A 70 -4.25 -3.74 -4.49
C PRO A 70 -3.43 -4.51 -3.46
N LEU A 71 -4.09 -5.14 -2.47
CA LEU A 71 -3.42 -5.89 -1.41
C LEU A 71 -2.71 -7.14 -1.95
N LEU A 72 -3.32 -7.84 -2.90
CA LEU A 72 -2.70 -8.95 -3.63
C LEU A 72 -1.45 -8.49 -4.40
N PHE A 73 -1.55 -7.39 -5.16
CA PHE A 73 -0.40 -6.83 -5.87
C PHE A 73 0.71 -6.37 -4.92
N PHE A 74 0.34 -5.76 -3.80
CA PHE A 74 1.28 -5.35 -2.76
C PHE A 74 2.03 -6.54 -2.15
N ALA A 75 1.30 -7.61 -1.77
CA ALA A 75 1.90 -8.82 -1.23
C ALA A 75 2.83 -9.52 -2.23
N ALA A 76 2.48 -9.49 -3.53
CA ALA A 76 3.35 -9.97 -4.59
C ALA A 76 4.60 -9.11 -4.78
N ALA A 77 4.47 -7.78 -4.69
CA ALA A 77 5.56 -6.83 -4.85
C ALA A 77 6.58 -6.92 -3.71
N ILE A 78 6.14 -7.08 -2.45
CA ILE A 78 7.03 -7.20 -1.29
C ILE A 78 8.03 -8.35 -1.44
N LYS A 79 7.60 -9.51 -1.97
CA LYS A 79 8.46 -10.68 -2.14
C LYS A 79 9.59 -10.44 -3.15
N ARG A 80 9.43 -9.46 -4.06
CA ARG A 80 10.35 -9.19 -5.18
C ARG A 80 11.14 -7.89 -5.01
N THR A 81 10.88 -7.10 -3.97
CA THR A 81 11.46 -5.76 -3.79
C THR A 81 12.00 -5.55 -2.38
N THR A 82 12.80 -4.50 -2.20
CA THR A 82 13.28 -4.10 -0.87
C THR A 82 12.22 -3.29 -0.15
N LEU A 83 12.19 -3.35 1.20
CA LEU A 83 11.23 -2.57 1.99
C LEU A 83 11.37 -1.05 1.75
N THR A 84 12.58 -0.59 1.42
CA THR A 84 12.84 0.80 1.02
C THR A 84 12.07 1.19 -0.25
N ILE A 85 12.12 0.36 -1.29
CA ILE A 85 11.39 0.63 -2.55
C ILE A 85 9.89 0.59 -2.30
N VAL A 86 9.41 -0.39 -1.53
CA VAL A 86 7.98 -0.49 -1.16
C VAL A 86 7.51 0.77 -0.41
N GLY A 87 8.32 1.29 0.53
CA GLY A 87 8.00 2.51 1.27
C GLY A 87 7.99 3.76 0.38
N LEU A 88 8.92 3.88 -0.57
CA LEU A 88 8.92 5.00 -1.52
C LEU A 88 7.72 4.95 -2.47
N SER A 89 7.31 3.75 -2.91
CA SER A 89 6.14 3.57 -3.76
C SER A 89 4.82 3.96 -3.08
N GLN A 90 4.75 3.96 -1.74
CA GLN A 90 3.54 4.38 -1.01
C GLN A 90 3.24 5.87 -1.16
N TYR A 91 4.19 6.71 -1.59
CA TYR A 91 3.93 8.12 -1.89
C TYR A 91 3.01 8.32 -3.11
N ILE A 92 2.74 7.27 -3.89
CA ILE A 92 1.72 7.28 -4.95
C ILE A 92 0.32 7.41 -4.34
N GLU A 93 0.04 6.79 -3.19
CA GLU A 93 -1.26 6.83 -2.54
C GLU A 93 -1.74 8.27 -2.22
N PRO A 94 -0.98 9.11 -1.48
CA PRO A 94 -1.40 10.49 -1.21
C PRO A 94 -1.47 11.33 -2.48
N THR A 95 -0.72 10.99 -3.53
CA THR A 95 -0.81 11.64 -4.84
C THR A 95 -2.12 11.34 -5.53
N LEU A 96 -2.55 10.07 -5.54
CA LEU A 96 -3.85 9.67 -6.07
C LEU A 96 -4.99 10.30 -5.26
N GLN A 97 -4.89 10.30 -3.93
CA GLN A 97 -5.89 10.94 -3.06
C GLN A 97 -5.99 12.44 -3.35
N PHE A 98 -4.87 13.14 -3.54
CA PHE A 98 -4.86 14.56 -3.90
C PHE A 98 -5.51 14.84 -5.26
N ILE A 99 -5.20 14.02 -6.27
CA ILE A 99 -5.81 14.11 -7.60
C ILE A 99 -7.33 13.87 -7.50
N LEU A 100 -7.75 12.81 -6.80
CA LEU A 100 -9.17 12.51 -6.62
C LEU A 100 -9.90 13.62 -5.85
N ALA A 101 -9.28 14.21 -4.82
CA ALA A 101 -9.84 15.33 -4.06
C ALA A 101 -10.21 16.51 -4.97
N ILE A 102 -9.31 16.90 -5.87
CA ILE A 102 -9.51 18.06 -6.74
C ILE A 102 -10.44 17.72 -7.91
N PHE A 103 -10.19 16.61 -8.61
CA PHE A 103 -10.88 16.31 -9.88
C PHE A 103 -12.21 15.59 -9.70
N LEU A 104 -12.31 14.67 -8.72
CA LEU A 104 -13.52 13.86 -8.53
C LEU A 104 -14.42 14.44 -7.45
N PHE A 105 -13.84 14.87 -6.32
CA PHE A 105 -14.61 15.43 -5.20
C PHE A 105 -14.82 16.94 -5.29
N GLY A 106 -14.14 17.61 -6.23
CA GLY A 106 -14.32 19.04 -6.48
C GLY A 106 -13.83 19.94 -5.35
N GLU A 107 -12.92 19.47 -4.50
CA GLU A 107 -12.33 20.31 -3.45
C GLU A 107 -11.52 21.45 -4.07
N ALA A 108 -11.65 22.64 -3.47
CA ALA A 108 -10.89 23.80 -3.91
C ALA A 108 -9.38 23.54 -3.78
N PHE A 109 -8.65 23.86 -4.84
CA PHE A 109 -7.20 23.75 -4.85
C PHE A 109 -6.59 24.76 -3.88
N ASP A 110 -6.04 24.25 -2.78
CA ASP A 110 -5.34 25.06 -1.80
C ASP A 110 -3.85 25.15 -2.18
N SER A 111 -3.39 26.36 -2.46
CA SER A 111 -2.00 26.67 -2.78
C SER A 111 -1.03 26.17 -1.71
N VAL A 112 -1.42 26.16 -0.44
CA VAL A 112 -0.59 25.65 0.67
C VAL A 112 -0.41 24.14 0.56
N LYS A 113 -1.47 23.40 0.26
CA LYS A 113 -1.41 21.94 0.01
C LYS A 113 -0.54 21.64 -1.20
N GLY A 114 -0.67 22.42 -2.29
CA GLY A 114 0.13 22.25 -3.51
C GLY A 114 1.63 22.47 -3.29
N VAL A 115 2.01 23.52 -2.56
CA VAL A 115 3.43 23.79 -2.22
C VAL A 115 3.98 22.70 -1.31
N SER A 116 3.22 22.31 -0.28
CA SER A 116 3.62 21.23 0.64
C SER A 116 3.84 19.91 -0.10
N PHE A 117 2.92 19.57 -1.00
CA PHE A 117 3.02 18.38 -1.85
C PHE A 117 4.26 18.43 -2.75
N SER A 118 4.58 19.58 -3.33
CA SER A 118 5.77 19.78 -4.16
C SER A 118 7.06 19.56 -3.36
N LEU A 119 7.12 20.08 -2.13
CA LEU A 119 8.29 19.87 -1.24
C LEU A 119 8.51 18.39 -0.91
N ILE A 120 7.43 17.64 -0.64
CA ILE A 120 7.50 16.19 -0.40
C ILE A 120 8.10 15.47 -1.61
N TRP A 121 7.62 15.79 -2.82
CA TRP A 121 8.11 15.17 -4.05
C TRP A 121 9.56 15.52 -4.37
N ILE A 122 10.00 16.75 -4.09
CA ILE A 122 11.42 17.13 -4.20
C ILE A 122 12.28 16.26 -3.28
N GLY A 123 11.88 16.10 -2.02
CA GLY A 123 12.59 15.22 -1.08
C GLY A 123 12.62 13.76 -1.55
N LEU A 124 11.51 13.27 -2.11
CA LEU A 124 11.41 11.91 -2.65
C LEU A 124 12.36 11.71 -3.84
N LEU A 125 12.45 12.67 -4.75
CA LEU A 125 13.36 12.65 -5.90
C LEU A 125 14.82 12.59 -5.43
N PHE A 126 15.20 13.36 -4.41
CA PHE A 126 16.54 13.27 -3.82
C PHE A 126 16.82 11.89 -3.22
N CYS A 127 15.85 11.31 -2.51
CA CYS A 127 16.00 9.97 -1.94
C CYS A 127 16.17 8.89 -3.02
N MET A 128 15.33 8.95 -4.07
CA MET A 128 15.44 8.05 -5.23
C MET A 128 16.78 8.21 -5.95
N TRP A 129 17.25 9.45 -6.13
CA TRP A 129 18.54 9.74 -6.74
C TRP A 129 19.70 9.09 -5.99
N GLY A 130 19.71 9.22 -4.65
CA GLY A 130 20.71 8.60 -3.79
C GLY A 130 20.71 7.07 -3.86
N LEU A 131 19.53 6.45 -3.83
CA LEU A 131 19.37 5.00 -3.97
C LEU A 131 19.85 4.49 -5.33
N PHE A 132 19.51 5.20 -6.40
CA PHE A 132 19.92 4.86 -7.76
C PHE A 132 21.44 4.93 -7.93
N HIS A 133 22.08 5.99 -7.42
CA HIS A 133 23.54 6.15 -7.46
C HIS A 133 24.26 5.08 -6.62
N GLY A 134 23.76 4.78 -5.42
CA GLY A 134 24.30 3.73 -4.57
C GLY A 134 24.25 2.35 -5.24
N TRP A 135 23.14 2.04 -5.89
CA TRP A 135 22.97 0.78 -6.63
C TRP A 135 23.90 0.66 -7.84
N ILE A 136 24.08 1.74 -8.62
CA ILE A 136 25.04 1.76 -9.76
C ILE A 136 26.47 1.50 -9.26
N ASN A 137 26.87 2.15 -8.17
CA ASN A 137 28.22 2.02 -7.63
C ASN A 137 28.50 0.63 -7.05
N GLN A 138 27.49 -0.01 -6.44
CA GLN A 138 27.61 -1.40 -5.97
C GLN A 138 27.75 -2.40 -7.12
N ARG A 139 27.00 -2.23 -8.23
CA ARG A 139 27.17 -3.07 -9.43
C ARG A 139 28.58 -2.98 -10.02
N LYS A 140 29.17 -1.78 -10.04
CA LYS A 140 30.54 -1.58 -10.54
C LYS A 140 31.58 -2.31 -9.68
N LYS A 141 31.42 -2.34 -8.35
CA LYS A 141 32.33 -3.07 -7.45
C LYS A 141 32.24 -4.60 -7.62
N LEU A 142 31.04 -5.16 -7.76
CA LEU A 142 30.84 -6.61 -7.93
C LEU A 142 31.41 -7.13 -9.26
N ASN A 143 31.29 -6.37 -10.35
CA ASN A 143 31.92 -6.74 -11.63
C ASN A 143 33.46 -6.66 -11.59
N HIS A 144 34.03 -5.82 -10.72
CA HIS A 144 35.48 -5.70 -10.58
C HIS A 144 36.06 -6.84 -9.73
N SER A 145 35.36 -7.31 -8.69
CA SER A 145 35.80 -8.45 -7.87
C SER A 145 35.71 -9.79 -8.59
N VAL A 146 34.69 -10.02 -9.43
CA VAL A 146 34.57 -11.26 -10.23
C VAL A 146 35.72 -11.40 -11.24
N LYS A 147 36.21 -10.28 -11.79
CA LYS A 147 37.35 -10.29 -12.71
C LYS A 147 38.68 -10.67 -12.06
N TYR A 148 38.87 -10.46 -10.76
CA TYR A 148 40.11 -10.86 -10.08
C TYR A 148 40.15 -12.36 -9.82
N VAL A 149 39.03 -12.97 -9.43
CA VAL A 149 38.92 -14.41 -9.15
C VAL A 149 39.04 -15.27 -10.41
N GLN A 150 38.77 -14.71 -11.60
CA GLN A 150 38.93 -15.43 -12.89
C GLN A 150 40.32 -15.28 -13.53
N ASN A 151 41.21 -14.45 -12.97
CA ASN A 151 42.56 -14.24 -13.47
C ASN A 151 43.64 -14.87 -12.55
N GLU A 152 43.23 -15.66 -11.57
CA GLU A 152 44.08 -16.57 -10.77
C GLU A 152 43.78 -18.02 -11.17
#